data_AF-A0A2N5FPC1-F1
#
_entry.id   AF-A0A2N5FPC1-F1
#
_cell.length_a   1.000
_cell.length_b   1.000
_cell.length_c   1.000
_cell.angle_alpha   90.00
_cell.angle_beta   90.00
_cell.angle_gamma   90.00
#
_symmetry.space_group_name_H-M   'P 1'
#
loop_
_entity.id
_entity.type
_entity.pdbx_description
1 polymer ?
#
loop_
_entity_poly.entity_id
_entity_poly.type
_entity_poly.pdbx_seq_one_letter_code
_entity_poly.pdbx_strand_id
1 'polypeptide(L)'
;MGYQESFIKFKDEKTLVQELRRYEKYEKDSDLVRIVCVDRVKKQVFPFNEGELVAVVGGDRGQQRDKERLQKELGIRNIVDIVFVDNPIYWEMAEDKGVRFTDFLKEHFIQLSKGEYEEILK
;
A
#
# COMPACT_ATOMS: atom_id res chain seq x y z
N MET A 1 7.20 -7.85 18.96
CA MET A 1 6.92 -6.92 17.84
C MET A 1 6.35 -7.73 16.70
N GLY A 2 5.25 -7.28 16.09
CA GLY A 2 4.55 -8.03 15.03
C GLY A 2 4.75 -7.36 13.67
N TYR A 3 4.85 -8.16 12.62
CA TYR A 3 4.86 -7.68 11.24
C TYR A 3 3.42 -7.37 10.78
N GLN A 4 3.28 -6.36 9.94
CA GLN A 4 2.01 -5.96 9.33
C GLN A 4 2.27 -5.58 7.88
N GLU A 5 1.25 -5.70 7.02
CA GLU A 5 1.23 -5.04 5.71
C GLU A 5 0.01 -4.15 5.59
N SER A 6 0.17 -3.06 4.86
CA SER A 6 -0.89 -2.09 4.57
C SER A 6 -0.80 -1.56 3.15
N PHE A 7 -1.97 -1.28 2.58
CA PHE A 7 -2.14 -0.46 1.40
C PHE A 7 -2.22 1.00 1.81
N ILE A 8 -1.36 1.84 1.25
CA ILE A 8 -1.34 3.27 1.49
C ILE A 8 -2.10 3.97 0.37
N LYS A 9 -3.22 4.60 0.74
CA LYS A 9 -4.06 5.38 -0.18
C LYS A 9 -3.52 6.79 -0.31
N PHE A 10 -3.39 7.26 -1.55
CA PHE A 10 -3.12 8.66 -1.86
C PHE A 10 -4.33 9.28 -2.55
N LYS A 11 -4.34 10.61 -2.69
CA LYS A 11 -5.46 11.33 -3.32
C LYS A 11 -5.60 10.97 -4.81
N ASP A 12 -4.47 10.85 -5.49
CA ASP A 12 -4.35 10.60 -6.91
C ASP A 12 -2.96 10.00 -7.23
N GLU A 13 -2.81 9.46 -8.44
CA GLU A 13 -1.56 8.89 -8.93
C GLU A 13 -0.41 9.90 -8.90
N LYS A 14 -0.67 11.17 -9.24
CA LYS A 14 0.33 12.23 -9.20
C LYS A 14 0.92 12.41 -7.79
N THR A 15 0.07 12.38 -6.78
CA THR A 15 0.48 12.46 -5.37
C THR A 15 1.31 11.24 -4.98
N LEU A 16 0.86 10.04 -5.35
CA LEU A 16 1.61 8.79 -5.11
C LEU A 16 3.01 8.87 -5.72
N VAL A 17 3.14 9.24 -6.99
CA VAL A 17 4.43 9.33 -7.69
C VAL A 17 5.35 10.35 -7.02
N GLN A 18 4.83 11.50 -6.59
CA GLN A 18 5.61 12.50 -5.87
C GLN A 18 6.15 11.97 -4.53
N GLU A 19 5.33 11.21 -3.79
CA GLU A 19 5.74 10.62 -2.52
C GLU A 19 6.70 9.44 -2.70
N LEU A 20 6.56 8.63 -3.76
CA LEU A 20 7.55 7.60 -4.11
C LEU A 20 8.91 8.19 -4.44
N ARG A 21 8.96 9.25 -5.27
CA ARG A 21 10.21 9.97 -5.57
C ARG A 21 10.85 10.59 -4.33
N ARG A 22 10.03 10.98 -3.35
CA ARG A 22 10.51 11.48 -2.05
C ARG A 22 11.10 10.34 -1.22
N TYR A 23 10.39 9.22 -1.14
CA TYR A 23 10.84 8.01 -0.46
C TYR A 23 12.19 7.51 -0.99
N GLU A 24 12.40 7.49 -2.31
CA GLU A 24 13.67 7.05 -2.93
C GLU A 24 14.87 7.95 -2.59
N LYS A 25 14.61 9.23 -2.29
CA LYS A 25 15.63 10.20 -1.90
C LYS A 25 15.75 10.34 -0.39
N TYR A 26 14.87 9.69 0.37
CA TYR A 26 14.82 9.81 1.81
C TYR A 26 15.91 8.94 2.43
N GLU A 27 16.87 9.58 3.08
CA GLU A 27 17.87 8.90 3.89
C GLU A 27 17.19 8.44 5.18
N LYS A 28 16.92 7.14 5.28
CA LYS A 28 16.20 6.56 6.41
C LYS A 28 17.10 6.45 7.63
N ASP A 29 16.56 6.84 8.78
CA ASP A 29 17.18 6.63 10.09
C ASP A 29 16.94 5.22 10.65
N SER A 30 15.96 4.47 10.10
CA SER A 30 15.58 3.15 10.58
C SER A 30 14.96 2.25 9.48
N ASP A 31 15.08 0.93 9.65
CA ASP A 31 14.50 -0.09 8.77
C ASP A 31 13.15 -0.63 9.30
N LEU A 32 12.46 0.12 10.16
CA LEU A 32 11.23 -0.37 10.81
C LEU A 32 10.07 -0.57 9.81
N VAL A 33 10.04 0.20 8.72
CA VAL A 33 9.04 0.08 7.65
C VAL A 33 9.64 0.39 6.28
N ARG A 34 9.06 -0.20 5.24
CA ARG A 34 9.44 0.06 3.85
C ARG A 34 8.26 -0.09 2.90
N ILE A 35 8.31 0.67 1.80
CA ILE A 35 7.48 0.38 0.63
C ILE A 35 8.05 -0.87 -0.02
N VAL A 36 7.25 -1.92 -0.11
CA VAL A 36 7.62 -3.24 -0.65
C VAL A 36 7.38 -3.29 -2.15
N CYS A 37 6.22 -2.79 -2.58
CA CYS A 37 5.85 -2.69 -3.98
C CYS A 37 4.75 -1.63 -4.18
N VAL A 38 4.35 -1.45 -5.44
CA VAL A 38 3.17 -0.69 -5.83
C VAL A 38 2.24 -1.65 -6.54
N ASP A 39 0.97 -1.65 -6.14
CA ASP A 39 -0.06 -2.47 -6.73
C ASP A 39 -1.05 -1.59 -7.50
N ARG A 40 -1.57 -2.12 -8.60
CA ARG A 40 -2.73 -1.58 -9.30
C ARG A 40 -3.98 -2.34 -8.87
N VAL A 41 -5.06 -1.62 -8.62
CA VAL A 41 -6.37 -2.19 -8.32
C VAL A 41 -7.00 -2.67 -9.63
N LYS A 42 -7.03 -4.00 -9.84
CA LYS A 42 -7.62 -4.63 -11.02
C LYS A 42 -9.13 -4.61 -11.02
N LYS A 43 -9.73 -4.68 -9.84
CA LYS A 43 -11.18 -4.71 -9.65
C LYS A 43 -11.49 -3.93 -8.40
N GLN A 44 -12.46 -3.02 -8.51
CA GLN A 44 -12.86 -2.16 -7.40
C GLN A 44 -13.11 -2.98 -6.12
N VAL A 45 -12.57 -2.48 -5.00
CA VAL A 45 -12.76 -3.02 -3.65
C VAL A 45 -12.63 -1.86 -2.69
N PHE A 46 -13.62 -1.64 -1.82
CA PHE A 46 -13.60 -0.50 -0.89
C PHE A 46 -12.32 -0.48 -0.05
N PRO A 47 -11.62 0.66 0.12
CA PRO A 47 -11.93 2.02 -0.35
C PRO A 47 -11.26 2.39 -1.68
N PHE A 48 -10.82 1.43 -2.48
CA PHE A 48 -10.04 1.60 -3.70
C PHE A 48 -10.88 1.45 -4.97
N ASN A 49 -10.62 2.33 -5.95
CA ASN A 49 -11.28 2.29 -7.26
C ASN A 49 -10.45 1.45 -8.26
N GLU A 50 -11.12 0.88 -9.26
CA GLU A 50 -10.43 0.19 -10.36
C GLU A 50 -9.46 1.14 -11.08
N GLY A 51 -8.25 0.65 -11.37
CA GLY A 51 -7.15 1.41 -11.96
C GLY A 51 -6.31 2.22 -10.97
N GLU A 52 -6.75 2.39 -9.72
CA GLU A 52 -6.00 3.12 -8.69
C GLU A 52 -4.67 2.42 -8.37
N LEU A 53 -3.60 3.20 -8.20
CA LEU A 53 -2.32 2.72 -7.70
C LEU A 53 -2.23 2.91 -6.18
N VAL A 54 -1.74 1.89 -5.49
CA VAL A 54 -1.53 1.89 -4.04
C VAL A 54 -0.11 1.45 -3.71
N ALA A 55 0.53 2.09 -2.74
CA ALA A 55 1.81 1.62 -2.24
C ALA A 55 1.57 0.54 -1.17
N VAL A 56 2.24 -0.60 -1.28
CA VAL A 56 2.22 -1.65 -0.26
C VAL A 56 3.37 -1.42 0.69
N VAL A 57 3.05 -1.24 1.98
CA VAL A 57 4.03 -1.00 3.03
C VAL A 57 4.06 -2.20 3.97
N GLY A 58 5.26 -2.68 4.28
CA GLY A 58 5.51 -3.76 5.22
C GLY A 58 6.48 -3.33 6.32
N GLY A 59 6.35 -3.89 7.52
CA GLY A 59 7.22 -3.58 8.66
C GLY A 59 6.54 -3.72 10.02
N ASP A 60 7.08 -3.01 11.02
CA ASP A 60 6.59 -3.06 12.39
C ASP A 60 5.14 -2.55 12.51
N ARG A 61 4.29 -3.36 13.16
CA ARG A 61 2.87 -3.07 13.37
C ARG A 61 2.64 -1.78 14.16
N GLY A 62 3.52 -1.45 15.11
CA GLY A 62 3.41 -0.22 15.90
C GLY A 62 3.62 1.03 15.07
N GLN A 63 4.54 0.99 14.11
CA GLN A 63 4.78 2.08 13.17
C GLN A 63 3.62 2.24 12.18
N GLN A 64 3.06 1.14 11.68
CA GLN A 64 1.99 1.20 10.67
C GLN A 64 0.63 1.65 11.20
N ARG A 65 0.36 1.51 12.52
CA ARG A 65 -0.90 1.93 13.14
C ARG A 65 -1.00 3.42 13.42
N ASP A 66 0.12 4.13 13.33
CA ASP A 66 0.20 5.56 13.57
C ASP A 66 0.65 6.24 12.28
N LYS A 67 -0.24 7.03 11.69
CA LYS A 67 -0.01 7.70 10.42
C LYS A 67 1.19 8.65 10.47
N GLU A 68 1.38 9.39 11.56
CA GLU A 68 2.48 10.35 11.69
C GLU A 68 3.82 9.62 11.81
N ARG A 69 3.85 8.52 12.56
CA ARG A 69 5.03 7.67 12.65
C ARG A 69 5.37 7.05 11.32
N LEU A 70 4.39 6.46 10.63
CA LEU A 70 4.62 5.87 9.32
C LEU A 70 5.15 6.89 8.31
N GLN A 71 4.56 8.09 8.30
CA GLN A 71 5.02 9.21 7.48
C GLN A 71 6.47 9.60 7.78
N LYS A 72 6.84 9.66 9.07
CA LYS A 72 8.21 9.96 9.49
C LYS A 72 9.19 8.88 9.05
N GLU A 73 8.88 7.60 9.28
CA GLU A 73 9.77 6.49 8.95
C GLU A 73 9.96 6.31 7.42
N LEU A 74 8.91 6.58 6.64
CA LEU A 74 8.96 6.52 5.17
C LEU A 74 9.42 7.84 4.54
N GLY A 75 9.49 8.94 5.28
CA GLY A 75 9.76 10.26 4.72
C GLY A 75 8.66 10.78 3.78
N ILE A 76 7.44 10.24 3.85
CA ILE A 76 6.28 10.64 3.02
C ILE A 76 5.27 11.46 3.85
N ARG A 77 4.39 12.23 3.22
CA ARG A 77 3.46 13.14 3.93
C ARG A 77 2.01 13.08 3.49
N ASN A 78 1.74 12.83 2.21
CA ASN A 78 0.40 13.01 1.65
C ASN A 78 -0.46 11.73 1.68
N ILE A 79 -0.32 10.93 2.74
CA ILE A 79 -1.16 9.73 2.96
C ILE A 79 -2.60 10.19 3.21
N VAL A 80 -3.56 9.63 2.47
CA VAL A 80 -4.99 9.81 2.73
C VAL A 80 -5.42 8.82 3.81
N ASP A 81 -5.18 7.53 3.57
CA ASP A 81 -5.62 6.45 4.43
C ASP A 81 -4.60 5.29 4.47
N ILE A 82 -4.64 4.50 5.53
CA ILE A 82 -3.82 3.31 5.74
C ILE A 82 -4.77 2.13 5.92
N VAL A 83 -4.83 1.25 4.92
CA VAL A 83 -5.73 0.10 4.94
C VAL A 83 -4.90 -1.16 5.16
N PHE A 84 -5.03 -1.80 6.31
CA PHE A 84 -4.32 -3.05 6.58
C PHE A 84 -4.72 -4.13 5.58
N VAL A 85 -3.74 -4.91 5.11
CA VAL A 85 -4.00 -5.98 4.15
C VAL A 85 -4.97 -6.98 4.77
N ASP A 86 -4.81 -7.34 6.05
CA ASP A 86 -5.67 -8.24 6.81
C ASP A 86 -6.94 -7.57 7.39
N ASN A 87 -7.42 -6.49 6.77
CA ASN A 87 -8.65 -5.82 7.18
C ASN A 87 -9.83 -6.83 7.22
N PRO A 88 -10.58 -6.90 8.34
CA PRO A 88 -11.73 -7.80 8.47
C PRO A 88 -12.75 -7.71 7.32
N ILE A 89 -12.94 -6.52 6.74
CA ILE A 89 -13.83 -6.33 5.59
C ILE A 89 -13.41 -7.21 4.40
N TYR A 90 -12.11 -7.35 4.14
CA TYR A 90 -11.62 -8.19 3.05
C TYR A 90 -11.77 -9.68 3.35
N TRP A 91 -11.70 -10.07 4.63
CA TRP A 91 -12.00 -11.44 5.05
C TRP A 91 -13.46 -11.78 4.83
N GLU A 92 -14.37 -10.90 5.28
CA GLU A 92 -15.82 -11.05 5.08
C GLU A 92 -16.16 -11.14 3.58
N MET A 93 -15.61 -10.23 2.76
CA MET A 93 -15.83 -10.26 1.30
C MET A 93 -15.28 -11.52 0.63
N ALA A 94 -14.17 -12.08 1.12
CA ALA A 94 -13.62 -13.33 0.61
C ALA A 94 -14.50 -14.53 1.00
N GLU A 95 -15.00 -14.55 2.24
CA GLU A 95 -15.90 -15.58 2.76
C GLU A 95 -17.25 -15.57 2.01
N ASP A 96 -17.86 -14.39 1.80
CA ASP A 96 -19.11 -14.22 1.06
C ASP A 96 -19.01 -14.75 -0.38
N LYS A 97 -17.84 -14.60 -1.00
CA LYS A 97 -17.54 -15.12 -2.34
C LYS A 97 -17.17 -16.61 -2.33
N GLY A 98 -16.96 -17.22 -1.17
CA GLY A 98 -16.49 -18.60 -1.03
C GLY A 98 -15.07 -18.82 -1.57
N VAL A 99 -14.21 -17.78 -1.56
CA VAL A 99 -12.82 -17.86 -2.05
C VAL A 99 -11.82 -17.71 -0.91
N ARG A 100 -10.60 -18.22 -1.10
CA ARG A 100 -9.53 -17.99 -0.13
C ARG A 100 -9.17 -16.51 -0.12
N PHE A 101 -8.83 -15.99 1.06
CA PHE A 101 -8.39 -14.60 1.23
C PHE A 101 -7.22 -14.21 0.31
N THR A 102 -6.25 -15.10 0.12
CA THR A 102 -5.13 -14.84 -0.81
C THR A 102 -5.59 -14.74 -2.27
N ASP A 103 -6.61 -15.50 -2.65
CA ASP A 103 -7.15 -15.48 -4.01
C ASP A 103 -8.03 -14.24 -4.21
N PHE A 104 -8.75 -13.82 -3.18
CA PHE A 104 -9.44 -12.53 -3.13
C PHE A 104 -8.47 -11.37 -3.38
N LEU A 105 -7.34 -11.30 -2.66
CA LEU A 105 -6.35 -10.25 -2.87
C LEU A 105 -5.80 -10.26 -4.31
N LYS A 106 -5.50 -11.44 -4.88
CA LYS A 106 -5.01 -11.57 -6.27
C LYS A 106 -6.08 -11.24 -7.33
N GLU A 107 -7.36 -11.39 -7.00
CA GLU A 107 -8.47 -10.97 -7.86
C GLU A 107 -8.50 -9.44 -7.99
N HIS A 108 -8.25 -8.74 -6.87
CA HIS A 108 -8.44 -7.30 -6.75
C HIS A 108 -7.18 -6.46 -6.97
N PHE A 109 -6.00 -6.99 -6.66
CA PHE A 109 -4.73 -6.26 -6.74
C PHE A 109 -3.73 -6.99 -7.64
N ILE A 110 -2.93 -6.22 -8.38
CA ILE A 110 -1.79 -6.74 -9.14
C ILE A 110 -0.57 -5.87 -8.89
N GLN A 111 0.51 -6.52 -8.49
CA GLN A 111 1.80 -5.87 -8.34
C GLN A 111 2.29 -5.35 -9.70
N LEU A 112 2.72 -4.09 -9.74
CA LEU A 112 3.39 -3.53 -10.91
C LEU A 112 4.69 -4.27 -11.17
N SER A 113 4.96 -4.53 -12.45
CA SER A 113 6.27 -5.00 -12.87
C SER A 113 7.33 -3.90 -12.65
N LYS A 114 8.61 -4.30 -12.61
CA LYS A 114 9.72 -3.34 -12.49
C LYS A 114 9.68 -2.26 -13.59
N GLY A 115 9.34 -2.66 -14.83
CA GLY A 115 9.24 -1.71 -15.95
C GLY A 115 8.10 -0.70 -15.77
N GLU A 116 6.93 -1.15 -15.32
CA GLU A 116 5.81 -0.25 -15.01
C GLU A 116 6.14 0.70 -13.85
N TYR A 117 6.79 0.20 -12.80
CA TYR A 117 7.23 1.02 -11.67
C TYR A 117 8.24 2.10 -12.11
N GLU A 118 9.23 1.73 -12.93
CA GLU A 118 10.18 2.70 -13.48
C GLU A 118 9.51 3.71 -14.42
N GLU A 119 8.48 3.30 -15.15
CA GLU A 119 7.73 4.18 -16.06
C GLU A 119 6.94 5.25 -15.31
N ILE A 120 6.25 4.91 -14.22
CA ILE A 120 5.53 5.91 -13.41
C ILE A 120 6.46 6.91 -12.70
N LEU A 121 7.75 6.56 -12.55
CA LEU A 121 8.75 7.42 -11.92
C LEU A 121 9.55 8.29 -12.88
N LYS A 122 9.42 8.10 -14.20
CA LYS A 122 10.04 8.96 -15.23
C LYS A 122 9.36 10.32 -15.30
#